data_AF-A0A2V6J1F6-F1
#
_entry.id   AF-A0A2V6J1F6-F1
#
_cell.length_a   1.000
_cell.length_b   1.000
_cell.length_c   1.000
_cell.angle_alpha   90.00
_cell.angle_beta   90.00
_cell.angle_gamma   90.00
#
_symmetry.space_group_name_H-M   'P 1'
#
loop_
_entity.id
_entity.type
_entity.pdbx_description
1 polymer ?
#
loop_
_entity_poly.entity_id
_entity_poly.type
_entity_poly.pdbx_seq_one_letter_code
_entity_poly.pdbx_strand_id
1 'polypeptide(L)'
;FVGRVPLRPDDPLPPTEDLVLSRILWLDGVEAHNVNTRNRFIYIHGTRHEDKIGEPDSHGCIRMRNADVIELFDLVDVDTPVTIRK
;
A
#
# COMPACT_ATOMS: atom_id res chain seq x y z
N PHE A 1 -16.62 -4.50 -9.45
CA PHE A 1 -15.54 -4.40 -8.46
C PHE A 1 -14.36 -5.19 -9.00
N VAL A 2 -13.28 -4.54 -9.43
CA VAL A 2 -12.05 -5.25 -9.84
C VAL A 2 -11.15 -5.23 -8.61
N GLY A 3 -11.21 -6.30 -7.81
CA GLY A 3 -10.28 -6.48 -6.71
C GLY A 3 -8.84 -6.67 -7.22
N ARG A 4 -7.85 -6.46 -6.35
CA ARG A 4 -6.47 -6.87 -6.65
C ARG A 4 -6.44 -8.39 -6.80
N VAL A 5 -5.86 -8.88 -7.89
CA VAL A 5 -5.73 -10.32 -8.16
C VAL A 5 -4.30 -10.73 -7.84
N PRO A 6 -4.07 -11.76 -6.99
CA PRO A 6 -2.73 -12.26 -6.75
C PRO A 6 -2.18 -12.88 -8.04
N LEU A 7 -0.94 -12.52 -8.38
CA LEU A 7 -0.22 -13.08 -9.53
C LEU A 7 0.68 -14.21 -9.05
N ARG A 8 0.72 -15.30 -9.82
CA ARG A 8 1.75 -16.35 -9.71
C ARG A 8 3.03 -15.88 -10.40
N PRO A 9 4.19 -16.49 -10.11
CA PRO A 9 5.46 -16.11 -10.73
C PRO A 9 5.45 -16.09 -12.26
N ASP A 10 4.68 -16.98 -12.88
CA ASP A 10 4.60 -17.15 -14.34
C ASP A 10 3.39 -16.43 -14.97
N ASP A 11 2.57 -15.75 -14.17
CA ASP A 11 1.40 -15.03 -14.70
C ASP A 11 1.87 -13.78 -15.47
N PRO A 12 1.26 -13.46 -16.62
CA PRO A 12 1.56 -12.22 -17.32
C PRO A 12 1.17 -11.03 -16.44
N LEU A 13 2.02 -10.00 -16.45
CA LEU A 13 1.73 -8.78 -15.71
C LEU A 13 0.48 -8.09 -16.31
N PRO A 14 -0.48 -7.66 -15.47
CA PRO A 14 -1.59 -6.85 -15.94
C PRO A 14 -1.08 -5.52 -16.49
N PRO A 15 -1.83 -4.86 -17.40
CA PRO A 15 -1.46 -3.58 -17.98
C PRO A 15 -1.67 -2.44 -16.95
N THR A 16 -0.91 -2.46 -15.86
CA THR A 16 -0.92 -1.46 -14.81
C THR A 16 0.49 -1.24 -14.28
N GLU A 17 0.81 0.01 -13.98
CA GLU A 17 2.07 0.38 -13.36
C GLU A 17 2.01 0.30 -11.82
N ASP A 18 0.80 0.25 -11.24
CA ASP A 18 0.62 0.23 -9.79
C ASP A 18 0.61 -1.19 -9.22
N LEU A 19 1.69 -1.94 -9.40
CA LEU A 19 1.82 -3.28 -8.83
C LEU A 19 2.08 -3.24 -7.32
N VAL A 20 1.45 -4.15 -6.58
CA VAL A 20 1.73 -4.42 -5.17
C VAL A 20 2.58 -5.68 -5.09
N LEU A 21 3.81 -5.58 -4.58
CA LEU A 21 4.80 -6.65 -4.73
C LEU A 21 5.06 -7.50 -3.48
N SER A 22 5.04 -6.90 -2.28
CA SER A 22 5.60 -7.55 -1.07
C SER A 22 4.59 -7.70 0.07
N ARG A 23 4.06 -6.60 0.59
CA ARG A 23 3.08 -6.58 1.69
C ARG A 23 2.02 -5.50 1.47
N ILE A 24 0.86 -5.69 2.12
CA ILE A 24 -0.20 -4.69 2.25
C ILE A 24 -0.48 -4.53 3.75
N LEU A 25 -0.43 -3.30 4.24
CA LEU A 25 -0.93 -2.92 5.57
C LEU A 25 -2.14 -2.02 5.40
N TRP A 26 -3.32 -2.52 5.78
CA TRP A 26 -4.58 -1.80 5.64
C TRP A 26 -4.69 -0.63 6.62
N LEU A 27 -5.32 0.44 6.16
CA LEU A 27 -5.67 1.60 6.97
C LEU A 27 -7.18 1.75 7.02
N ASP A 28 -7.74 1.81 8.23
CA ASP A 28 -9.19 1.95 8.42
C ASP A 28 -9.67 3.40 8.29
N GLY A 29 -8.87 4.35 8.78
CA GLY A 29 -9.26 5.76 8.88
C GLY A 29 -10.19 5.98 10.08
N VAL A 30 -9.64 6.49 11.17
CA VAL A 30 -10.32 6.58 12.47
C VAL A 30 -10.89 7.97 12.78
N GLU A 31 -10.65 8.95 11.90
CA GLU A 31 -11.11 10.33 12.06
C GLU A 31 -12.23 10.63 11.06
N ALA A 32 -13.12 11.56 11.41
CA ALA A 32 -14.30 11.88 10.58
C ALA A 32 -13.96 12.25 9.12
N HIS A 33 -12.80 12.87 8.89
CA HIS A 33 -12.36 13.28 7.56
C HIS A 33 -11.71 12.15 6.73
N ASN A 34 -11.30 11.05 7.36
CA ASN A 34 -10.61 9.93 6.72
C ASN A 34 -11.31 8.57 6.90
N VAL A 35 -12.51 8.53 7.48
CA VAL A 35 -13.32 7.31 7.75
C VAL A 35 -13.60 6.43 6.51
N ASN A 36 -13.41 6.96 5.30
CA ASN A 36 -13.57 6.22 4.05
C ASN A 36 -12.26 5.63 3.50
N THR A 37 -11.13 5.71 4.22
CA THR A 37 -9.80 5.26 3.78
C THR A 37 -9.82 3.82 3.26
N ARG A 38 -10.37 2.88 4.05
CA ARG A 38 -10.47 1.48 3.64
C ARG A 38 -11.35 1.26 2.42
N ASN A 39 -12.50 1.94 2.35
CA ASN A 39 -13.43 1.87 1.22
C ASN A 39 -12.82 2.42 -0.08
N ARG A 40 -11.81 3.28 0.05
CA ARG A 40 -11.04 3.86 -1.05
C ARG A 40 -9.79 3.06 -1.41
N PHE A 41 -9.54 1.90 -0.78
CA PHE A 41 -8.37 1.07 -1.04
C PHE A 41 -7.04 1.78 -0.80
N ILE A 42 -7.00 2.64 0.23
CA ILE A 42 -5.78 3.32 0.66
C ILE A 42 -5.12 2.45 1.73
N TYR A 43 -3.89 2.02 1.46
CA TYR A 43 -3.06 1.20 2.34
C TYR A 43 -1.58 1.49 2.10
N ILE A 44 -0.74 0.96 2.99
CA ILE A 44 0.72 0.95 2.83
C ILE A 44 1.11 -0.30 2.05
N HIS A 45 1.95 -0.15 1.03
CA HIS A 45 2.44 -1.30 0.25
C HIS A 45 3.82 -1.09 -0.37
N GLY A 46 4.47 -2.20 -0.72
CA GLY A 46 5.67 -2.19 -1.56
C GLY A 46 5.34 -1.95 -3.02
N THR A 47 6.28 -1.36 -3.77
CA THR A 47 6.09 -0.93 -5.16
C THR A 47 7.18 -1.46 -6.09
N ARG A 48 6.88 -1.57 -7.39
CA ARG A 48 7.92 -1.77 -8.43
C ARG A 48 8.74 -0.52 -8.69
N HIS A 49 8.20 0.65 -8.34
CA HIS A 49 8.79 1.97 -8.58
C HIS A 49 9.50 2.49 -7.35
N GLU A 50 10.47 1.74 -6.82
CA GLU A 50 11.24 2.18 -5.65
C GLU A 50 12.06 3.45 -5.94
N ASP A 51 12.39 3.69 -7.20
CA ASP A 51 13.06 4.88 -7.72
C ASP A 51 12.25 6.16 -7.53
N LYS A 52 10.91 6.05 -7.43
CA LYS A 52 9.99 7.17 -7.23
C LYS A 52 9.60 7.42 -5.77
N ILE A 53 10.18 6.68 -4.83
CA ILE A 53 9.89 6.89 -3.40
C ILE A 53 10.32 8.30 -3.00
N GLY A 54 9.41 9.04 -2.37
CA GLY A 54 9.57 10.47 -2.03
C GLY A 54 8.88 11.42 -3.00
N GLU A 55 8.37 10.93 -4.12
CA GLU A 55 7.61 11.72 -5.09
C GLU A 55 6.09 11.51 -4.95
N PRO A 56 5.26 12.53 -5.28
CA PRO A 56 3.80 12.40 -5.28
C PRO A 56 3.31 11.60 -6.52
N ASP A 57 3.59 10.30 -6.55
CA ASP A 57 3.28 9.39 -7.68
C ASP A 57 2.24 8.31 -7.33
N SER A 58 1.63 8.38 -6.15
CA SER A 58 0.56 7.45 -5.75
C SER A 58 -0.83 8.04 -5.98
N HIS A 59 -1.81 7.18 -6.26
CA HIS A 59 -3.22 7.56 -6.36
C HIS A 59 -3.93 7.63 -4.99
N GLY A 60 -3.15 7.78 -3.90
CA GLY A 60 -3.62 7.86 -2.52
C GLY A 60 -2.97 6.85 -1.57
N CYS A 61 -2.52 5.69 -2.07
CA CYS A 61 -1.78 4.71 -1.27
C CYS A 61 -0.43 5.26 -0.80
N ILE A 62 0.12 4.67 0.27
CA ILE A 62 1.48 4.98 0.73
C ILE A 62 2.41 3.91 0.18
N ARG A 63 3.33 4.30 -0.72
CA ARG A 63 4.34 3.40 -1.27
C ARG A 63 5.59 3.40 -0.39
N MET A 64 6.13 2.22 -0.15
CA MET A 64 7.41 2.01 0.52
C MET A 64 8.32 1.15 -0.37
N ARG A 65 9.63 1.16 -0.09
CA ARG A 65 10.52 0.13 -0.66
C ARG A 65 10.08 -1.24 -0.17
N ASN A 66 10.32 -2.28 -0.97
CA ASN A 66 9.87 -3.62 -0.65
C ASN A 66 10.53 -4.17 0.61
N ALA A 67 11.82 -3.87 0.84
CA ALA A 67 12.50 -4.24 2.08
C ALA A 67 11.85 -3.56 3.29
N ASP A 68 11.65 -2.24 3.22
CA ASP A 68 11.12 -1.45 4.34
C ASP A 68 9.70 -1.85 4.74
N VAL A 69 8.82 -2.17 3.78
CA VAL A 69 7.45 -2.60 4.11
C VAL A 69 7.40 -4.03 4.67
N ILE A 70 8.34 -4.89 4.29
CA ILE A 70 8.48 -6.22 4.87
C ILE A 70 8.93 -6.07 6.33
N GLU A 71 9.94 -5.26 6.58
CA GLU A 71 10.40 -4.97 7.94
C GLU A 71 9.28 -4.35 8.78
N LEU A 72 8.58 -3.34 8.27
CA LEU A 72 7.47 -2.71 8.97
C LEU A 72 6.37 -3.73 9.31
N PHE A 73 6.03 -4.62 8.38
CA PHE A 73 5.02 -5.66 8.60
C PHE A 73 5.39 -6.58 9.77
N ASP A 74 6.66 -6.92 9.92
CA ASP A 74 7.15 -7.79 11.01
C ASP A 74 7.24 -7.04 12.36
N LEU A 75 7.24 -5.70 12.36
CA LEU A 75 7.40 -4.86 13.54
C LEU A 75 6.09 -4.37 14.16
N VAL A 76 4.96 -4.43 13.45
CA VAL A 76 3.70 -3.85 13.89
C VAL A 76 2.59 -4.88 14.04
N ASP A 77 1.75 -4.68 15.05
CA ASP A 77 0.55 -5.47 15.24
C ASP A 77 -0.66 -4.81 14.56
N VAL A 78 -1.73 -5.58 14.38
CA VAL A 78 -3.05 -5.02 14.03
C VAL A 78 -3.44 -3.95 15.06
N ASP A 79 -4.13 -2.90 14.61
CA ASP A 79 -4.50 -1.72 15.40
C ASP A 79 -3.33 -0.80 15.82
N THR A 80 -2.10 -1.06 15.36
CA THR A 80 -0.98 -0.13 15.54
C THR A 80 -1.35 1.25 14.97
N PRO A 81 -1.33 2.33 15.78
CA PRO A 81 -1.72 3.66 15.32
C PRO A 81 -0.75 4.22 14.28
N VAL A 82 -1.29 4.74 13.17
CA VAL A 82 -0.51 5.45 12.15
C VAL A 82 -0.96 6.90 12.09
N THR A 83 -0.01 7.82 12.26
CA THR A 83 -0.28 9.26 12.12
C THR A 83 0.27 9.76 10.79
N ILE A 84 -0.60 10.26 9.91
CA ILE A 84 -0.21 10.86 8.63
C ILE A 84 -0.29 12.38 8.78
N ARG A 85 0.79 13.08 8.40
CA ARG A 85 0.90 14.54 8.49
C ARG A 85 1.36 15.12 7.16
N LYS A 86 1.12 16.42 6.98
CA LYS A 86 1.63 17.20 5.86
C LYS A 86 3.06 17.65 6.12
#